data_AF-A0A3M8TGN7-F1
#
_entry.id   AF-A0A3M8TGN7-F1
#
_cell.length_a   1.000
_cell.length_b   1.000
_cell.length_c   1.000
_cell.angle_alpha   90.00
_cell.angle_beta   90.00
_cell.angle_gamma   90.00
#
_symmetry.space_group_name_H-M   'P 1'
#
loop_
_entity.id
_entity.type
_entity.pdbx_description
1 polymer ?
#
loop_
_entity_poly.entity_id
_entity_poly.type
_entity_poly.pdbx_seq_one_letter_code
_entity_poly.pdbx_strand_id
1 'polypeptide(L)'
;MGTDEIQPICGTDLERWRIENGLTKVAAADAFGLQKAKWEELTGPEKSAEQINDPVVAMLLFLYRTHPESSPVQPPLDIKDFYDYLGLQDSPQDRDTFATLIGRSPPSVYRLMLHDGKPGRPVMKWVEALKRMDLTPKQCKRVMQDVVSKVGERQKVEKVLIQGWSKGGIGEHD
;
A
#
# COMPACT_ATOMS: atom_id res chain seq x y z
N MET A 1 -3.58 -36.69 8.12
CA MET A 1 -4.87 -35.98 8.06
C MET A 1 -5.09 -35.38 9.43
N GLY A 2 -4.71 -34.12 9.62
CA GLY A 2 -4.94 -33.43 10.88
C GLY A 2 -6.41 -33.07 10.97
N THR A 3 -7.02 -33.32 12.12
CA THR A 3 -8.31 -32.76 12.49
C THR A 3 -8.17 -31.24 12.51
N ASP A 4 -8.56 -30.58 11.41
CA ASP A 4 -8.90 -29.16 11.45
C ASP A 4 -10.15 -29.05 12.32
N GLU A 5 -9.93 -28.94 13.63
CA GLU A 5 -10.97 -28.49 14.53
C GLU A 5 -11.49 -27.17 13.98
N ILE A 6 -12.80 -27.10 13.72
CA ILE A 6 -13.48 -25.88 13.31
C ILE A 6 -13.45 -24.95 14.53
N GLN A 7 -12.32 -24.26 14.69
CA GLN A 7 -12.11 -23.33 15.79
C GLN A 7 -13.03 -22.11 15.58
N PRO A 8 -13.73 -21.66 16.63
CA PRO A 8 -14.59 -20.48 16.52
C PRO A 8 -13.74 -19.24 16.23
N ILE A 9 -14.25 -18.36 15.36
CA ILE A 9 -13.62 -17.07 15.09
C ILE A 9 -13.67 -16.21 16.36
N CYS A 10 -12.51 -15.69 16.75
CA CYS A 10 -12.32 -14.98 18.02
C CYS A 10 -11.71 -13.57 17.83
N GLY A 11 -11.61 -12.79 18.90
CA GLY A 11 -10.97 -11.48 18.86
C GLY A 11 -9.49 -11.51 18.45
N THR A 12 -8.75 -12.57 18.77
CA THR A 12 -7.36 -12.75 18.32
C THR A 12 -7.27 -12.82 16.79
N ASP A 13 -8.28 -13.40 16.13
CA ASP A 13 -8.33 -13.47 14.67
C ASP A 13 -8.51 -12.09 14.03
N LEU A 14 -9.38 -11.25 14.61
CA LEU A 14 -9.57 -9.86 14.17
C LEU A 14 -8.27 -9.06 14.29
N GLU A 15 -7.57 -9.21 15.41
CA GLU A 15 -6.31 -8.51 15.65
C GLU A 15 -5.19 -8.97 14.70
N ARG A 16 -5.15 -10.27 14.39
CA ARG A 16 -4.24 -10.82 13.37
C ARG A 16 -4.52 -10.18 12.00
N TRP A 17 -5.76 -10.16 11.55
CA TRP A 17 -6.14 -9.57 10.27
C TRP A 17 -5.80 -8.07 10.20
N ARG A 18 -6.02 -7.32 11.29
CA ARG A 18 -5.63 -5.91 11.38
C ARG A 18 -4.14 -5.72 11.15
N ILE A 19 -3.29 -6.54 11.80
CA ILE A 19 -1.83 -6.44 11.71
C ILE A 19 -1.36 -6.80 10.30
N GLU A 20 -1.88 -7.89 9.73
CA GLU A 20 -1.58 -8.33 8.36
C GLU A 20 -1.89 -7.24 7.33
N ASN A 21 -2.96 -6.48 7.54
CA ASN A 21 -3.36 -5.37 6.67
C ASN A 21 -2.75 -4.01 7.07
N GLY A 22 -1.87 -3.96 8.08
CA GLY A 22 -1.18 -2.74 8.49
C GLY A 22 -2.10 -1.63 9.03
N LEU A 23 -3.25 -2.00 9.60
CA LEU A 23 -4.31 -1.08 9.98
C LEU A 23 -4.16 -0.56 11.41
N THR A 24 -4.59 0.67 11.64
CA THR A 24 -4.86 1.16 13.01
C THR A 24 -6.12 0.47 13.55
N LYS A 25 -6.28 0.42 14.88
CA LYS A 25 -7.51 -0.13 15.48
C LYS A 25 -8.78 0.60 15.03
N VAL A 26 -8.69 1.91 14.77
CA VAL A 26 -9.81 2.71 14.26
C VAL A 26 -10.18 2.28 12.84
N ALA A 27 -9.21 2.23 11.93
CA ALA A 27 -9.46 1.84 10.54
C ALA A 27 -9.97 0.40 10.43
N ALA A 28 -9.48 -0.50 11.29
CA ALA A 28 -10.00 -1.85 11.36
C ALA A 28 -11.42 -1.90 11.93
N ALA A 29 -11.73 -1.16 12.99
CA ALA A 29 -13.10 -1.07 13.49
C ALA A 29 -14.08 -0.58 12.40
N ASP A 30 -13.71 0.48 11.68
CA ASP A 30 -14.52 1.02 10.58
C ASP A 30 -14.72 0.00 9.45
N ALA A 31 -13.70 -0.81 9.12
CA ALA A 31 -13.80 -1.87 8.10
C ALA A 31 -14.82 -2.98 8.44
N PHE A 32 -15.16 -3.11 9.74
CA PHE A 32 -16.17 -4.04 10.24
C PHE A 32 -17.47 -3.33 10.66
N GLY A 33 -17.60 -2.03 10.40
CA GLY A 33 -18.77 -1.24 10.83
C GLY A 33 -18.88 -1.08 12.36
N LEU A 34 -17.78 -1.23 13.09
CA LEU A 34 -17.71 -1.17 14.53
C LEU A 34 -17.17 0.18 15.03
N GLN A 35 -17.58 0.58 16.23
CA GLN A 35 -16.88 1.63 16.96
C GLN A 35 -15.54 1.11 17.49
N LYS A 36 -14.53 1.99 17.58
CA LYS A 36 -13.21 1.66 18.16
C LYS A 36 -13.31 0.98 19.53
N ALA A 37 -14.19 1.46 20.41
CA ALA A 37 -14.37 0.87 21.74
C ALA A 37 -14.86 -0.59 21.66
N LYS A 38 -15.74 -0.90 20.71
CA LYS A 38 -16.22 -2.27 20.51
C LYS A 38 -15.12 -3.18 19.96
N TRP A 39 -14.30 -2.67 19.05
CA TRP A 39 -13.10 -3.39 18.59
C TRP A 39 -12.16 -3.71 19.76
N GLU A 40 -11.85 -2.72 20.60
CA GLU A 40 -10.97 -2.90 21.76
C GLU A 40 -11.56 -3.88 22.79
N GLU A 41 -12.88 -3.88 22.98
CA GLU A 41 -13.57 -4.87 23.82
C GLU A 41 -13.40 -6.30 23.27
N LEU A 42 -13.65 -6.50 21.97
CA LEU A 42 -13.56 -7.83 21.33
C LEU A 42 -12.13 -8.37 21.29
N THR A 43 -11.16 -7.49 21.05
CA THR A 43 -9.73 -7.84 20.91
C THR A 43 -8.95 -7.71 22.22
N GLY A 44 -9.61 -7.34 23.31
CA GLY A 44 -9.01 -7.18 24.63
C GLY A 44 -8.60 -8.53 25.25
N PRO A 45 -7.64 -8.54 26.18
CA PRO A 45 -7.08 -9.77 26.75
C PRO A 45 -8.15 -10.68 27.38
N GLU A 46 -9.20 -10.10 27.95
CA GLU A 46 -10.27 -10.86 28.61
C GLU A 46 -11.18 -11.61 27.63
N LYS A 47 -11.41 -11.08 26.42
CA LYS A 47 -12.37 -11.64 25.45
C LYS A 47 -11.74 -12.14 24.16
N SER A 48 -10.45 -11.87 23.94
CA SER A 48 -9.80 -12.12 22.65
C SER A 48 -9.81 -13.60 22.24
N ALA A 49 -9.78 -14.52 23.20
CA ALA A 49 -9.86 -15.96 22.95
C ALA A 49 -11.31 -16.50 22.91
N GLU A 50 -12.29 -15.68 23.29
CA GLU A 50 -13.71 -16.07 23.25
C GLU A 50 -14.26 -15.96 21.82
N GLN A 51 -15.25 -16.79 21.51
CA GLN A 51 -15.99 -16.69 20.25
C GLN A 51 -16.63 -15.31 20.13
N ILE A 52 -16.53 -14.71 18.93
CA ILE A 52 -17.24 -13.47 18.63
C ILE A 52 -18.76 -13.74 18.65
N ASN A 53 -19.46 -13.07 19.57
CA ASN A 53 -20.90 -13.23 19.74
C ASN A 53 -21.73 -12.64 18.60
N ASP A 54 -21.22 -11.62 17.91
CA ASP A 54 -21.87 -11.07 16.72
C ASP A 54 -21.49 -11.89 15.49
N PRO A 55 -22.40 -12.71 14.93
CA PRO A 55 -22.09 -13.56 13.79
C PRO A 55 -21.72 -12.75 12.55
N VAL A 56 -22.18 -11.50 12.39
CA VAL A 56 -21.86 -10.69 11.22
C VAL A 56 -20.39 -10.30 11.22
N VAL A 57 -19.83 -9.97 12.38
CA VAL A 57 -18.39 -9.67 12.52
C VAL A 57 -17.54 -10.90 12.17
N ALA A 58 -17.94 -12.08 12.63
CA ALA A 58 -17.28 -13.34 12.28
C ALA A 58 -17.38 -13.65 10.77
N MET A 59 -18.57 -13.49 10.17
CA MET A 59 -18.80 -13.67 8.74
C MET A 59 -17.96 -12.70 7.89
N LEU A 60 -17.87 -11.43 8.29
CA LEU A 60 -17.04 -10.44 7.61
C LEU A 60 -15.56 -10.83 7.66
N LEU A 61 -15.06 -11.28 8.81
CA LEU A 61 -13.66 -11.70 8.91
C LEU A 61 -13.37 -12.91 8.02
N PHE A 62 -14.27 -13.89 8.03
CA PHE A 62 -14.17 -15.06 7.16
C PHE A 62 -14.16 -14.64 5.69
N LEU A 63 -15.09 -13.76 5.29
CA LEU A 63 -15.19 -13.25 3.94
C LEU A 63 -13.93 -12.49 3.54
N TYR A 64 -13.43 -11.55 4.36
CA TYR A 64 -12.22 -10.79 4.04
C TYR A 64 -10.96 -11.66 3.96
N ARG A 65 -10.90 -12.80 4.66
CA ARG A 65 -9.77 -13.74 4.57
C ARG A 65 -9.84 -14.62 3.31
N THR A 66 -11.05 -15.01 2.90
CA THR A 66 -11.27 -15.91 1.75
C THR A 66 -11.44 -15.18 0.43
N HIS A 67 -11.91 -13.93 0.49
CA HIS A 67 -12.15 -13.00 -0.60
C HIS A 67 -11.59 -11.61 -0.24
N PRO A 68 -10.25 -11.43 -0.20
CA PRO A 68 -9.64 -10.16 0.18
C PRO A 68 -10.13 -8.96 -0.64
N GLU A 69 -10.54 -9.18 -1.89
CA GLU A 69 -11.14 -8.16 -2.78
C GLU A 69 -12.47 -7.59 -2.27
N SER A 70 -13.18 -8.30 -1.39
CA SER A 70 -14.43 -7.81 -0.79
C SER A 70 -14.19 -6.87 0.40
N SER A 71 -12.95 -6.82 0.91
CA SER A 71 -12.60 -5.95 2.01
C SER A 71 -12.67 -4.48 1.59
N PRO A 72 -13.24 -3.58 2.41
CA PRO A 72 -13.17 -2.14 2.16
C PRO A 72 -11.74 -1.60 2.33
N VAL A 73 -10.86 -2.40 2.95
CA VAL A 73 -9.44 -2.11 3.08
C VAL A 73 -8.75 -2.56 1.81
N GLN A 74 -8.24 -1.60 1.05
CA GLN A 74 -7.36 -1.92 -0.05
C GLN A 74 -6.06 -2.53 0.50
N PRO A 75 -5.57 -3.64 -0.07
CA PRO A 75 -4.32 -4.23 0.37
C PRO A 75 -3.20 -3.20 0.30
N PRO A 76 -2.21 -3.26 1.22
CA PRO A 76 -1.05 -2.39 1.17
C PRO A 76 -0.44 -2.47 -0.22
N LEU A 77 -0.31 -1.31 -0.86
CA LEU A 77 0.19 -1.27 -2.21
C LEU A 77 1.66 -1.72 -2.20
N ASP A 78 1.99 -2.74 -3.00
CA ASP A 78 3.40 -3.10 -3.20
C ASP A 78 3.98 -2.22 -4.32
N ILE A 79 5.12 -1.61 -4.03
CA ILE A 79 5.84 -0.78 -4.99
C ILE A 79 6.41 -1.62 -6.14
N LYS A 80 6.74 -2.90 -5.91
CA LYS A 80 7.17 -3.86 -6.93
C LYS A 80 5.99 -4.23 -7.83
N ASP A 81 4.84 -4.56 -7.26
CA ASP A 81 3.62 -4.80 -8.05
C ASP A 81 3.23 -3.59 -8.89
N PHE A 82 3.45 -2.37 -8.37
CA PHE A 82 3.18 -1.16 -9.14
C PHE A 82 4.18 -0.94 -10.27
N TYR A 83 5.45 -1.28 -10.08
CA TYR A 83 6.46 -1.28 -11.14
C TYR A 83 6.05 -2.21 -12.28
N ASP A 84 5.66 -3.44 -11.95
CA ASP A 84 5.21 -4.44 -12.91
C ASP A 84 3.90 -4.04 -13.59
N TYR A 85 2.96 -3.47 -12.83
CA TYR A 85 1.71 -2.93 -13.36
C TYR A 85 1.95 -1.85 -14.43
N LEU A 86 3.01 -1.04 -14.34
CA LEU A 86 3.36 -0.05 -15.36
C LEU A 86 3.95 -0.67 -16.65
N GLY A 87 4.13 -1.99 -16.68
CA GLY A 87 4.72 -2.73 -17.79
C GLY A 87 6.23 -2.54 -17.93
N LEU A 88 6.91 -2.15 -16.83
CA LEU A 88 8.35 -1.95 -16.79
C LEU A 88 9.07 -3.30 -16.68
N GLN A 89 10.20 -3.42 -17.37
CA GLN A 89 11.03 -4.63 -17.39
C GLN A 89 12.20 -4.49 -16.43
N ASP A 90 12.69 -5.60 -15.88
CA ASP A 90 13.81 -5.61 -14.94
C ASP A 90 15.15 -5.21 -15.59
N SER A 91 15.29 -3.92 -15.92
CA SER A 91 16.40 -3.33 -16.66
C SER A 91 16.84 -2.01 -16.03
N PRO A 92 18.13 -1.63 -16.14
CA PRO A 92 18.60 -0.34 -15.62
C PRO A 92 17.78 0.85 -16.13
N GLN A 93 17.47 0.86 -17.42
CA GLN A 93 16.73 1.94 -18.07
C GLN A 93 15.32 2.13 -17.50
N ASP A 94 14.60 1.04 -17.26
CA ASP A 94 13.24 1.11 -16.71
C ASP A 94 13.25 1.42 -15.21
N ARG A 95 14.27 1.00 -14.47
CA ARG A 95 14.46 1.41 -13.07
C ARG A 95 14.74 2.91 -12.95
N ASP A 96 15.54 3.48 -13.84
CA ASP A 96 15.81 4.92 -13.89
C ASP A 96 14.55 5.72 -14.28
N THR A 97 13.80 5.19 -15.25
CA THR A 97 12.50 5.74 -15.62
C THR A 97 11.56 5.73 -14.42
N PHE A 98 11.45 4.60 -13.72
CA PHE A 98 10.60 4.49 -12.54
C PHE A 98 11.01 5.44 -11.43
N ALA A 99 12.32 5.57 -11.15
CA ALA A 99 12.85 6.51 -10.18
C ALA A 99 12.34 7.93 -10.45
N THR A 100 12.39 8.34 -11.71
CA THR A 100 11.87 9.63 -12.16
C THR A 100 10.36 9.74 -11.96
N LEU A 101 9.58 8.71 -12.31
CA LEU A 101 8.13 8.68 -12.17
C LEU A 101 7.63 8.73 -10.72
N ILE A 102 8.42 8.25 -9.76
CA ILE A 102 8.08 8.28 -8.33
C ILE A 102 8.80 9.39 -7.54
N GLY A 103 9.50 10.30 -8.21
CA GLY A 103 10.17 11.41 -7.55
C GLY A 103 11.37 10.98 -6.69
N ARG A 104 12.15 10.00 -7.13
CA ARG A 104 13.30 9.44 -6.42
C ARG A 104 14.53 9.38 -7.31
N SER A 105 15.69 9.19 -6.69
CA SER A 105 16.95 8.93 -7.40
C SER A 105 17.04 7.45 -7.77
N PRO A 106 17.78 7.10 -8.85
CA PRO A 106 18.00 5.71 -9.23
C PRO A 106 18.46 4.82 -8.07
N PRO A 107 19.49 5.18 -7.27
CA PRO A 107 19.94 4.33 -6.15
C PRO A 107 18.83 4.02 -5.14
N SER A 108 17.89 4.96 -4.94
CA SER A 108 16.72 4.70 -4.11
C SER A 108 15.86 3.58 -4.68
N VAL A 109 15.60 3.55 -5.99
CA VAL A 109 14.83 2.49 -6.65
C VAL A 109 15.56 1.17 -6.65
N TYR A 110 16.88 1.14 -6.87
CA TYR A 110 17.66 -0.09 -6.75
C TYR A 110 17.50 -0.73 -5.36
N ARG A 111 17.49 0.08 -4.29
CA ARG A 111 17.20 -0.44 -2.93
C ARG A 111 15.78 -1.00 -2.81
N LEU A 112 14.77 -0.32 -3.37
CA LEU A 112 13.37 -0.77 -3.32
C LEU A 112 13.16 -2.09 -4.07
N MET A 113 13.77 -2.22 -5.25
CA MET A 113 13.52 -3.35 -6.15
C MET A 113 14.40 -4.56 -5.81
N LEU A 114 15.67 -4.36 -5.43
CA LEU A 114 16.66 -5.43 -5.31
C LEU A 114 17.11 -5.74 -3.87
N HIS A 115 16.84 -4.86 -2.90
CA HIS A 115 17.36 -4.99 -1.53
C HIS A 115 16.26 -4.87 -0.46
N ASP A 116 15.02 -5.21 -0.84
CA ASP A 116 13.84 -5.16 0.04
C ASP A 116 13.69 -3.84 0.81
N GLY A 117 14.10 -2.75 0.16
CA GLY A 117 13.93 -1.40 0.67
C GLY A 117 12.46 -1.07 0.83
N LYS A 118 12.12 -0.37 1.92
CA LYS A 118 10.75 0.09 2.16
C LYS A 118 10.51 1.45 1.51
N PRO A 119 9.47 1.61 0.69
CA PRO A 119 9.13 2.90 0.10
C PRO A 119 8.71 3.89 1.19
N GLY A 120 9.14 5.15 1.04
CA GLY A 120 8.73 6.22 1.95
C GLY A 120 7.23 6.51 1.83
N ARG A 121 6.59 6.94 2.92
CA ARG A 121 5.14 7.22 2.97
C ARG A 121 4.64 8.16 1.84
N PRO A 122 5.34 9.23 1.44
CA PRO A 122 4.90 10.07 0.32
C PRO A 122 4.84 9.34 -1.02
N VAL A 123 5.78 8.42 -1.29
CA VAL A 123 5.77 7.59 -2.51
C VAL A 123 4.54 6.70 -2.50
N MET A 124 4.25 6.06 -1.37
CA MET A 124 3.06 5.22 -1.25
C MET A 124 1.77 6.01 -1.47
N LYS A 125 1.66 7.22 -0.91
CA LYS A 125 0.50 8.09 -1.13
C LYS A 125 0.37 8.55 -2.59
N TRP A 126 1.48 8.82 -3.26
CA TRP A 126 1.50 9.12 -4.69
C TRP A 126 0.94 7.95 -5.50
N VAL A 127 1.40 6.73 -5.24
CA VAL A 127 0.96 5.55 -5.97
C VAL A 127 -0.49 5.17 -5.67
N GLU A 128 -0.93 5.28 -4.41
CA GLU A 128 -2.33 5.11 -4.03
C GLU A 128 -3.25 6.12 -4.74
N ALA A 129 -2.81 7.36 -4.92
CA ALA A 129 -3.58 8.38 -5.63
C ALA A 129 -3.76 8.00 -7.11
N LEU A 130 -2.70 7.47 -7.75
CA LEU A 130 -2.76 6.98 -9.12
C LEU A 130 -3.67 5.75 -9.26
N LYS A 131 -3.60 4.79 -8.34
CA LYS A 131 -4.49 3.61 -8.37
C LYS A 131 -5.97 3.96 -8.21
N ARG A 132 -6.28 4.99 -7.41
CA ARG A 132 -7.67 5.48 -7.25
C ARG A 132 -8.27 6.08 -8.53
N MET A 133 -7.46 6.38 -9.54
CA MET A 133 -7.95 6.90 -10.82
C MET A 133 -8.46 5.81 -11.77
N ASP A 134 -8.32 4.52 -11.41
CA ASP A 134 -8.77 3.37 -12.20
C ASP A 134 -8.32 3.41 -13.68
N LEU A 135 -7.04 3.72 -13.89
CA LEU A 135 -6.45 3.87 -15.21
C LEU A 135 -5.92 2.51 -15.72
N THR A 136 -5.78 2.37 -17.03
CA THR A 136 -4.93 1.30 -17.60
C THR A 136 -3.45 1.61 -17.34
N PRO A 137 -2.55 0.59 -17.34
CA PRO A 137 -1.11 0.78 -17.21
C PRO A 137 -0.53 1.92 -18.06
N LYS A 138 -0.91 1.93 -19.35
CA LYS A 138 -0.43 2.92 -20.33
C LYS A 138 -0.93 4.33 -20.01
N GLN A 139 -2.18 4.46 -19.57
CA GLN A 139 -2.74 5.75 -19.14
C GLN A 139 -2.09 6.23 -17.85
N CYS A 140 -1.91 5.35 -16.87
CA CYS A 140 -1.25 5.67 -15.59
C CYS A 140 0.17 6.18 -15.83
N LYS A 141 0.99 5.45 -16.61
CA LYS A 141 2.35 5.87 -16.98
C LYS A 141 2.36 7.25 -17.67
N ARG A 142 1.41 7.51 -18.57
CA ARG A 142 1.27 8.81 -19.24
C ARG A 142 0.92 9.94 -18.26
N VAL A 143 0.00 9.71 -17.31
CA VAL A 143 -0.33 10.69 -16.27
C VAL A 143 0.90 10.98 -15.40
N MET A 144 1.64 9.95 -15.00
CA MET A 144 2.87 10.14 -14.23
C MET A 144 3.89 10.98 -15.00
N GLN A 145 4.10 10.70 -16.29
CA GLN A 145 5.01 11.49 -17.13
C GLN A 145 4.58 12.96 -17.26
N ASP A 146 3.29 13.22 -17.48
CA ASP A 146 2.73 14.57 -17.56
C ASP A 146 2.90 15.34 -16.25
N VAL A 147 2.57 14.72 -15.12
CA VAL A 147 2.75 15.31 -13.78
C VAL A 147 4.23 15.60 -13.51
N VAL A 148 5.11 14.63 -13.77
CA VAL A 148 6.56 14.82 -13.58
C VAL A 148 7.11 15.95 -14.44
N SER A 149 6.73 16.03 -15.72
CA SER A 149 7.16 17.13 -16.61
C SER A 149 6.74 18.49 -16.05
N LYS A 150 5.43 18.64 -15.74
CA LYS A 150 4.87 19.90 -15.22
C LYS A 150 5.46 20.31 -13.87
N VAL A 151 5.70 19.35 -12.98
CA VAL A 151 6.31 19.63 -11.68
C VAL A 151 7.79 19.93 -11.85
N GLY A 152 8.52 19.21 -12.71
CA GLY A 152 9.92 19.48 -13.03
C GLY A 152 10.12 20.90 -13.54
N GLU A 153 9.30 21.34 -14.50
CA GLU A 153 9.29 22.73 -14.99
C GLU A 153 9.09 23.75 -13.86
N ARG A 154 8.09 23.54 -12.98
CA ARG A 154 7.83 24.41 -11.83
C ARG A 154 8.96 24.41 -10.80
N GLN A 155 9.66 23.29 -10.66
CA GLN A 155 10.81 23.12 -9.77
C GLN A 155 12.14 23.50 -10.44
N LYS A 156 12.12 24.04 -11.68
CA LYS A 156 13.31 24.40 -12.45
C LYS A 156 14.28 23.23 -12.68
N VAL A 157 13.74 22.01 -12.77
CA VAL A 157 14.47 20.81 -13.19
C VAL A 157 14.13 20.58 -14.66
N GLU A 158 14.95 21.14 -15.54
CA GLU A 158 14.76 21.01 -16.99
C GLU A 158 14.92 19.55 -17.42
N LYS A 159 14.08 19.11 -18.39
CA LYS A 159 14.15 17.77 -18.99
C LYS A 159 14.19 16.65 -17.94
N VAL A 160 13.44 16.80 -16.84
CA VAL A 160 13.39 15.84 -15.72
C VAL A 160 13.13 14.40 -16.15
N LEU A 161 12.34 14.18 -17.21
CA LEU A 161 12.07 12.83 -17.76
C LEU A 161 13.30 12.16 -18.40
N ILE A 162 14.32 12.94 -18.76
CA ILE A 162 15.58 12.47 -19.36
C ILE A 162 16.68 12.41 -18.29
N GLN A 163 16.76 13.42 -17.42
CA GLN A 163 17.89 13.60 -16.49
C GLN A 163 17.59 13.11 -15.06
N GLY A 164 16.34 12.71 -14.80
CA GLY A 164 15.84 12.42 -13.46
C GLY A 164 15.77 13.66 -12.58
N TRP A 165 15.52 13.46 -11.29
CA TRP A 165 15.42 14.54 -10.29
C TRP A 165 16.78 15.05 -9.78
N SER A 166 17.84 14.86 -10.57
CA SER A 166 19.24 15.11 -10.20
C SER A 166 19.57 16.62 -10.21
N LYS A 167 19.51 17.26 -9.02
CA LYS A 167 19.97 18.63 -8.68
C LYS A 167 19.65 19.73 -9.71
N GLY A 168 18.39 20.14 -9.70
CA GLY A 168 18.00 21.55 -9.80
C GLY A 168 17.35 22.00 -8.48
N GLY A 169 18.15 22.33 -7.45
CA GLY A 169 17.74 23.26 -6.39
C GLY A 169 16.74 22.82 -5.31
N ILE A 170 16.91 21.67 -4.66
CA ILE A 170 16.50 21.54 -3.24
C ILE A 170 17.76 21.27 -2.45
N GLY A 171 18.14 22.27 -1.65
CA GLY A 171 19.35 22.27 -0.84
C GLY A 171 19.48 21.01 -0.01
N GLU A 172 20.71 20.52 0.05
CA GLU A 172 21.24 19.93 1.26
C GLU A 172 20.88 20.88 2.40
N HIS A 173 19.98 20.43 3.27
CA HIS A 173 19.87 21.01 4.60
C HIS A 173 20.57 20.03 5.54
N ASP A 174 21.51 20.62 6.27
CA ASP A 174 22.42 20.08 7.29
C ASP A 174 21.82 18.98 8.19
#